data_AF-A0A377CFQ4-F1
#
_entry.id   AF-A0A377CFQ4-F1
#
_cell.length_a   1.000
_cell.length_b   1.000
_cell.length_c   1.000
_cell.angle_alpha   90.00
_cell.angle_beta   90.00
_cell.angle_gamma   90.00
#
_symmetry.space_group_name_H-M   'P 1'
#
loop_
_entity.id
_entity.type
_entity.pdbx_description
1 polymer ?
#
loop_
_entity_poly.entity_id
_entity_poly.type
_entity_poly.pdbx_seq_one_letter_code
_entity_poly.pdbx_strand_id
1 'polypeptide(L)'
;MATRDVTFNTGDSEQGIVPCLTRAQLASMGLNTASVSGMNLLADDACVPLTSMIHDATAHLDVGQQRLNLTIPQAFMSNRARGYIPPELWDPVLMPDCSIIISAEIVYRIGLGVTAIMHI
;
A
#
# COMPACT_ATOMS: atom_id res chain seq x y z
N MET A 1 4.14 11.25 12.55
CA MET A 1 2.97 11.56 11.71
C MET A 1 3.45 12.46 10.58
N ALA A 2 3.64 11.90 9.39
CA ALA A 2 4.01 12.66 8.19
C ALA A 2 2.80 12.68 7.26
N THR A 3 2.46 13.85 6.72
CA THR A 3 1.28 14.15 5.88
C THR A 3 1.83 14.46 4.47
N ARG A 4 1.47 13.69 3.42
CA ARG A 4 2.09 13.82 2.08
C ARG A 4 1.17 13.58 0.89
N ASP A 5 1.10 14.55 -0.01
CA ASP A 5 0.40 14.53 -1.29
C ASP A 5 0.64 13.26 -2.19
N VAL A 6 -0.44 12.67 -2.75
CA VAL A 6 -0.53 11.40 -3.50
C VAL A 6 -1.48 11.58 -4.68
N THR A 7 -0.98 11.33 -5.88
CA THR A 7 -1.78 11.44 -7.11
C THR A 7 -2.58 10.16 -7.35
N PHE A 8 -3.80 10.28 -7.88
CA PHE A 8 -4.58 9.13 -8.37
C PHE A 8 -4.64 9.12 -9.89
N ASN A 9 -4.43 7.92 -10.46
CA ASN A 9 -4.56 7.68 -11.90
C ASN A 9 -5.77 6.78 -12.16
N THR A 10 -6.29 6.80 -13.38
CA THR A 10 -7.30 5.82 -13.82
C THR A 10 -6.67 4.42 -13.84
N GLY A 11 -7.37 3.43 -13.29
CA GLY A 11 -6.86 2.06 -13.22
C GLY A 11 -7.95 1.03 -12.92
N ASP A 12 -7.54 -0.23 -12.88
CA ASP A 12 -8.42 -1.36 -12.58
C ASP A 12 -8.59 -1.51 -11.07
N SER A 13 -9.64 -0.90 -10.55
CA SER A 13 -10.04 -0.91 -9.13
C SER A 13 -11.56 -0.70 -9.07
N GLU A 14 -12.20 -1.08 -7.96
CA GLU A 14 -13.65 -0.88 -7.74
C GLU A 14 -14.06 0.59 -7.91
N GLN A 15 -13.15 1.52 -7.66
CA GLN A 15 -13.37 2.96 -7.77
C GLN A 15 -12.91 3.56 -9.10
N GLY A 16 -12.36 2.74 -10.02
CA GLY A 16 -11.79 3.18 -11.30
C GLY A 16 -10.52 4.04 -11.17
N ILE A 17 -10.00 4.19 -9.95
CA ILE A 17 -8.81 4.98 -9.63
C ILE A 17 -7.85 4.16 -8.78
N VAL A 18 -6.56 4.40 -8.98
CA VAL A 18 -5.47 3.78 -8.23
C VAL A 18 -4.49 4.84 -7.73
N PRO A 19 -3.99 4.73 -6.49
CA PRO A 19 -3.00 5.66 -5.98
C PRO A 19 -1.64 5.43 -6.66
N CYS A 20 -1.00 6.51 -7.09
CA CYS A 20 0.38 6.48 -7.54
C CYS A 20 1.31 6.60 -6.32
N LEU A 21 1.89 5.47 -5.92
CA LEU A 21 2.86 5.40 -4.84
C LEU A 21 4.19 4.86 -5.37
N THR A 22 5.27 5.54 -5.05
CA THR A 22 6.64 5.12 -5.40
C THR A 22 7.12 4.00 -4.48
N ARG A 23 8.14 3.27 -4.94
CA ARG A 23 8.83 2.27 -4.13
C ARG A 23 9.32 2.83 -2.79
N ALA A 24 9.88 4.04 -2.79
CA ALA A 24 10.38 4.69 -1.59
C ALA A 24 9.26 5.04 -0.60
N GLN A 25 8.09 5.49 -1.10
CA GLN A 25 6.92 5.74 -0.24
C GLN A 25 6.43 4.44 0.40
N LEU A 26 6.27 3.38 -0.40
CA LEU A 26 5.86 2.06 0.10
C LEU A 26 6.83 1.49 1.14
N ALA A 27 8.13 1.59 0.90
CA ALA A 27 9.16 1.21 1.87
C ALA A 27 9.06 1.99 3.19
N SER A 28 8.79 3.30 3.10
CA SER A 28 8.59 4.14 4.29
C SER A 28 7.38 3.71 5.12
N MET A 29 6.32 3.17 4.49
CA MET A 29 5.14 2.61 5.19
C MET A 29 5.41 1.25 5.82
N GLY A 30 6.57 0.67 5.55
CA GLY A 30 6.94 -0.65 6.05
C GLY A 30 6.71 -1.77 5.06
N LEU A 31 6.42 -1.52 3.77
CA LEU A 31 6.50 -2.57 2.76
C LEU A 31 7.95 -3.05 2.60
N ASN A 32 8.17 -4.35 2.58
CA ASN A 32 9.43 -4.94 2.17
C ASN A 32 9.49 -5.00 0.64
N THR A 33 10.11 -3.99 0.03
CA THR A 33 10.21 -3.91 -1.44
C THR A 33 11.06 -5.04 -2.05
N ALA A 34 11.87 -5.73 -1.24
CA ALA A 34 12.67 -6.87 -1.68
C ALA A 34 11.88 -8.19 -1.70
N SER A 35 10.78 -8.30 -0.94
CA SER A 35 9.90 -9.48 -1.00
C SER A 35 8.92 -9.46 -2.17
N VAL A 36 8.83 -8.35 -2.90
CA VAL A 36 7.93 -8.21 -4.05
C VAL A 36 8.73 -8.32 -5.35
N SER A 37 8.54 -9.43 -6.06
CA SER A 37 9.20 -9.70 -7.34
C SER A 37 8.91 -8.60 -8.37
N GLY A 38 9.96 -8.13 -9.04
CA GLY A 38 9.87 -7.11 -10.08
C GLY A 38 9.76 -5.67 -9.58
N MET A 39 9.59 -5.43 -8.27
CA MET A 39 9.50 -4.07 -7.73
C MET A 39 10.85 -3.32 -7.78
N ASN A 40 11.95 -4.06 -7.75
CA ASN A 40 13.30 -3.52 -7.92
C ASN A 40 13.59 -3.03 -9.35
N LEU A 41 12.84 -3.49 -10.35
CA LEU A 41 13.02 -3.12 -11.76
C LEU A 41 12.31 -1.80 -12.13
N LEU A 42 11.38 -1.34 -11.28
CA LEU A 42 10.70 -0.06 -11.46
C LEU A 42 11.69 1.09 -11.20
N ALA A 43 11.56 2.16 -11.98
CA ALA A 43 12.25 3.42 -11.70
C ALA A 43 11.84 3.97 -10.33
N ASP A 44 12.72 4.73 -9.69
CA ASP A 44 12.47 5.22 -8.31
C ASP A 44 11.22 6.12 -8.19
N ASP A 45 10.87 6.83 -9.26
CA ASP A 45 9.72 7.72 -9.38
C ASP A 45 8.50 7.06 -10.03
N ALA A 46 8.58 5.80 -10.45
CA ALA A 46 7.47 5.09 -11.08
C ALA A 46 6.35 4.77 -10.08
N CYS A 47 5.09 4.89 -10.53
CA CYS A 47 3.94 4.41 -9.78
C CYS A 47 3.98 2.88 -9.70
N VAL A 48 3.99 2.33 -8.48
CA VAL A 48 3.99 0.89 -8.25
C VAL A 48 2.55 0.36 -8.38
N PRO A 49 2.27 -0.61 -9.28
CA PRO A 49 0.96 -1.24 -9.40
C PRO A 49 0.73 -2.25 -8.25
N LEU A 50 0.47 -1.74 -7.05
CA LEU A 50 0.40 -2.52 -5.81
C LEU A 50 -0.53 -3.74 -5.89
N THR A 51 -1.77 -3.53 -6.36
CA THR A 51 -2.81 -4.56 -6.47
C THR A 51 -2.51 -5.65 -7.50
N SER A 52 -1.65 -5.36 -8.49
CA SER A 52 -1.22 -6.35 -9.49
C SER A 52 0.06 -7.09 -9.09
N MET A 53 0.93 -6.46 -8.28
CA MET A 53 2.21 -7.05 -7.88
C MET A 53 2.12 -7.86 -6.59
N ILE A 54 1.15 -7.57 -5.74
CA ILE A 54 0.96 -8.22 -4.44
C ILE A 54 -0.42 -8.84 -4.41
N HIS A 55 -0.48 -10.16 -4.27
CA HIS A 55 -1.75 -10.86 -4.08
C HIS A 55 -2.41 -10.41 -2.77
N ASP A 56 -3.74 -10.28 -2.76
CA ASP A 56 -4.54 -9.79 -1.63
C ASP A 56 -4.23 -8.35 -1.15
N ALA A 57 -3.42 -7.60 -1.91
CA ALA A 57 -3.27 -6.17 -1.64
C ALA A 57 -4.46 -5.39 -2.19
N THR A 58 -4.99 -4.46 -1.39
CA THR A 58 -6.10 -3.59 -1.78
C THR A 58 -5.78 -2.13 -1.52
N ALA A 59 -6.41 -1.24 -2.30
CA ALA A 59 -6.35 0.20 -2.13
C ALA A 59 -7.76 0.77 -2.25
N HIS A 60 -8.23 1.39 -1.17
CA HIS A 60 -9.57 1.95 -1.09
C HIS A 60 -9.54 3.39 -0.60
N LEU A 61 -10.09 4.30 -1.38
CA LEU A 61 -10.25 5.70 -1.04
C LEU A 61 -11.61 5.95 -0.37
N ASP A 62 -11.62 6.26 0.92
CA ASP A 62 -12.76 6.82 1.61
C ASP A 62 -12.77 8.35 1.44
N VAL A 63 -13.60 8.84 0.53
CA VAL A 63 -13.73 10.29 0.26
C VAL A 63 -14.40 11.02 1.43
N GLY A 64 -15.31 10.36 2.16
CA GLY A 64 -16.04 10.96 3.28
C GLY A 64 -15.15 11.25 4.48
N GLN A 65 -14.18 10.37 4.73
CA GLN A 65 -13.16 10.54 5.76
C GLN A 65 -11.87 11.16 5.23
N GLN A 66 -11.80 11.43 3.92
CA GLN A 66 -10.59 11.83 3.23
C GLN A 66 -9.45 10.88 3.61
N ARG A 67 -9.60 9.58 3.36
CA ARG A 67 -8.63 8.56 3.81
C ARG A 67 -8.40 7.49 2.76
N LEU A 68 -7.15 7.27 2.38
CA LEU A 68 -6.70 6.11 1.62
C LEU A 68 -6.40 4.96 2.58
N ASN A 69 -7.10 3.84 2.43
CA ASN A 69 -6.83 2.60 3.15
C ASN A 69 -6.10 1.64 2.22
N LEU A 70 -4.90 1.24 2.60
CA LEU A 70 -4.10 0.23 1.92
C LEU A 70 -4.11 -1.04 2.77
N THR A 71 -4.45 -2.17 2.16
CA THR A 71 -4.31 -3.47 2.81
C THR A 71 -3.13 -4.20 2.18
N ILE A 72 -2.19 -4.66 2.99
CA ILE A 72 -0.99 -5.37 2.54
C ILE A 72 -0.82 -6.62 3.40
N PRO A 73 -0.66 -7.82 2.82
CA PRO A 73 -0.40 -9.01 3.60
C PRO A 73 0.90 -8.88 4.40
N GLN A 74 0.90 -9.31 5.67
CA GLN A 74 2.08 -9.24 6.55
C GLN A 74 3.34 -9.87 5.93
N ALA A 75 3.18 -10.89 5.08
CA ALA A 75 4.28 -11.55 4.38
C ALA A 75 5.15 -10.61 3.54
N PHE A 76 4.57 -9.50 3.07
CA PHE A 76 5.26 -8.48 2.28
C PHE A 76 5.67 -7.26 3.11
N MET A 77 5.44 -7.27 4.42
CA MET A 77 5.83 -6.18 5.31
C MET A 77 7.24 -6.40 5.86
N SER A 78 8.00 -5.32 5.96
CA SER A 78 9.30 -5.28 6.61
C SER A 78 9.14 -5.64 8.09
N ASN A 79 9.98 -6.55 8.56
CA ASN A 79 9.87 -7.24 9.83
C ASN A 79 9.95 -6.28 11.05
N ARG A 80 8.83 -5.63 11.41
CA ARG A 80 8.69 -4.84 12.65
C ARG A 80 7.90 -5.57 13.74
N ALA A 81 7.56 -6.85 13.53
CA ALA A 81 6.87 -7.66 14.53
C ALA A 81 7.84 -8.63 15.21
N ARG A 82 7.98 -8.51 16.54
CA ARG A 82 8.47 -9.64 17.35
C ARG A 82 7.43 -10.76 17.23
N GLY A 83 7.76 -11.87 16.55
CA GLY A 83 6.86 -13.02 16.35
C GLY A 83 6.58 -13.44 14.90
N TYR A 84 7.37 -12.98 13.91
CA TYR A 84 7.26 -13.45 12.52
C TYR A 84 7.36 -14.97 12.43
N ILE A 85 6.34 -15.60 11.83
CA ILE A 85 6.32 -17.03 11.50
C ILE A 85 6.56 -17.15 9.99
N PRO A 86 7.72 -17.72 9.58
CA PRO A 86 8.03 -18.01 8.19
C PRO A 86 6.88 -18.72 7.44
N PRO A 87 6.64 -18.43 6.15
CA PRO A 87 5.56 -19.01 5.38
C PRO A 87 5.65 -20.53 5.24
N GLU A 88 6.85 -21.10 5.36
CA GLU A 88 7.03 -22.56 5.38
C GLU A 88 6.52 -23.22 6.68
N LEU A 89 6.25 -22.42 7.72
CA LEU A 89 5.75 -22.86 9.02
C LEU A 89 4.26 -22.56 9.22
N TRP A 90 3.55 -22.13 8.18
CA TRP A 90 2.10 -21.96 8.24
C TRP A 90 1.43 -23.34 8.21
N ASP A 91 0.76 -23.71 9.31
CA ASP A 91 -0.13 -24.86 9.29
C ASP A 91 -1.39 -24.50 8.48
N PRO A 92 -1.76 -25.29 7.45
CA PRO A 92 -2.82 -24.93 6.51
C PRO A 92 -4.23 -24.84 7.13
N VAL A 93 -4.40 -25.16 8.43
CA VAL A 93 -5.72 -25.20 9.05
C VAL A 93 -6.09 -23.92 9.81
N LEU A 94 -5.17 -22.98 10.13
CA LEU A 94 -5.58 -21.92 11.07
C LEU A 94 -4.89 -20.55 11.07
N MET A 95 -4.29 -20.06 9.98
CA MET A 95 -4.08 -18.60 9.81
C MET A 95 -4.18 -18.12 8.35
N PRO A 96 -5.40 -18.01 7.78
CA PRO A 96 -5.62 -17.08 6.70
C PRO A 96 -5.61 -15.64 7.26
N ASP A 97 -5.21 -14.67 6.43
CA ASP A 97 -5.55 -13.24 6.53
C ASP A 97 -5.02 -12.35 7.67
N CYS A 98 -3.81 -12.57 8.21
CA CYS A 98 -3.13 -11.45 8.89
C CYS A 98 -2.64 -10.42 7.87
N SER A 99 -3.50 -9.47 7.52
CA SER A 99 -3.18 -8.30 6.70
C SER A 99 -2.95 -7.07 7.58
N ILE A 100 -1.95 -6.25 7.23
CA ILE A 100 -1.81 -4.91 7.82
C ILE A 100 -2.64 -3.94 7.01
N ILE A 101 -3.48 -3.18 7.70
CA ILE A 101 -4.16 -2.02 7.11
C ILE A 101 -3.32 -0.78 7.45
N ILE A 102 -2.85 -0.09 6.41
CA ILE A 102 -2.15 1.19 6.49
C ILE A 102 -3.14 2.26 6.05
N SER A 103 -3.51 3.17 6.96
CA SER A 103 -4.48 4.23 6.69
C SER A 103 -3.82 5.59 6.54
N ALA A 104 -4.26 6.36 5.56
CA ALA A 104 -3.61 7.56 5.07
C ALA A 104 -4.62 8.72 4.90
N GLU A 105 -4.51 9.84 5.61
CA GLU A 105 -5.47 10.97 5.55
C GLU A 105 -5.17 11.98 4.44
N ILE A 106 -6.15 12.48 3.70
CA ILE A 106 -6.08 13.21 2.42
C ILE A 106 -6.39 14.69 2.59
N VAL A 107 -5.55 15.57 2.01
CA VAL A 107 -5.77 17.02 2.04
C VAL A 107 -5.97 17.55 0.62
N TYR A 108 -7.17 18.00 0.31
CA TYR A 108 -7.47 18.65 -0.97
C TYR A 108 -6.90 20.08 -0.98
N ARG A 109 -5.92 20.36 -1.84
CA ARG A 109 -5.53 21.74 -2.16
C ARG A 109 -6.40 22.25 -3.31
N ILE A 110 -7.04 23.39 -3.10
CA ILE A 110 -7.93 24.03 -4.08
C ILE A 110 -7.08 24.52 -5.27
N GLY A 111 -7.02 23.73 -6.35
CA GLY A 111 -6.32 24.05 -7.60
C GLY A 111 -5.60 22.84 -8.20
N LEU A 112 -6.25 22.19 -9.19
CA LEU A 112 -5.74 21.06 -10.00
C LEU A 112 -5.32 19.78 -9.23
N GLY A 113 -6.22 18.78 -9.22
CA GLY A 113 -5.88 17.39 -8.90
C GLY A 113 -6.26 16.96 -7.48
N VAL A 114 -6.84 15.76 -7.34
CA VAL A 114 -7.06 15.13 -6.04
C VAL A 114 -5.73 14.61 -5.57
N THR A 115 -5.23 15.18 -4.48
CA THR A 115 -3.92 14.84 -3.92
C THR A 115 -4.13 14.25 -2.52
N ALA A 116 -3.99 12.93 -2.40
CA ALA A 116 -4.15 12.17 -1.16
C ALA A 116 -3.00 12.39 -0.20
N ILE A 117 -3.18 12.23 1.10
CA ILE A 117 -2.13 12.40 2.08
C ILE A 117 -1.93 11.09 2.85
N MET A 118 -0.69 10.68 3.10
CA MET A 118 -0.38 9.35 3.62
C MET A 118 0.16 9.32 5.04
N HIS A 119 -0.51 8.62 5.96
CA HIS A 119 -0.15 8.45 7.39
C HIS A 119 0.27 7.01 7.69
N ILE A 120 1.16 6.84 8.67
CA ILE A 120 1.67 5.55 9.20
C ILE A 120 1.62 5.65 10.71
#